data_AF-A0A919BV05-F1
#
_entry.id   AF-A0A919BV05-F1
#
_cell.length_a   1.000
_cell.length_b   1.000
_cell.length_c   1.000
_cell.angle_alpha   90.00
_cell.angle_beta   90.00
_cell.angle_gamma   90.00
#
_symmetry.space_group_name_H-M   'P 1'
#
loop_
_entity.id
_entity.type
_entity.pdbx_description
1 polymer ?
#
loop_
_entity_poly.entity_id
_entity_poly.type
_entity_poly.pdbx_seq_one_letter_code
_entity_poly.pdbx_strand_id
1 'polypeptide(L)'
;MATTVSDAAPAAARDRARQALLTRLMVRDLNRLQRLIVPSRLEASLGLWRAAVAALIDRYGAAAATLAADSYERQRLMADVAGSFDARPAPDAPDEQVEESLRWATANLWPTEEEQEPFDVRLAAAQARAEGVAQKLVADRARATMRESADRDRGAVAYARAAALGACSFCKLMASRGAVYKDADRAGRDANERFSGDDSVVKFHDNCHCTIVPVFRGQRFELSSHAAEWNRLYQEYAAGHPGDQLRRFRRALAEHDSNPLPGSTQ
;
A
#
# COMPACT_ATOMS: atom_id res chain seq x y z
N MET A 1 -29.17 14.51 -5.10
CA MET A 1 -28.10 15.21 -4.35
C MET A 1 -26.86 14.34 -4.41
N ALA A 2 -25.66 14.93 -4.49
CA ALA A 2 -24.44 14.13 -4.46
C ALA A 2 -24.25 13.52 -3.06
N THR A 3 -23.92 12.22 -2.99
CA THR A 3 -23.58 11.56 -1.72
C THR A 3 -22.11 11.79 -1.39
N THR A 4 -21.73 11.70 -0.11
CA THR A 4 -20.33 11.90 0.29
C THR A 4 -19.62 10.57 0.49
N VAL A 5 -18.35 10.50 0.08
CA VAL A 5 -17.42 9.38 0.36
C VAL A 5 -16.12 9.92 0.93
N SER A 6 -15.45 9.15 1.79
CA SER A 6 -14.24 9.58 2.50
C SER A 6 -13.27 8.41 2.69
N ASP A 7 -11.99 8.70 2.96
CA ASP A 7 -10.95 7.73 3.35
C ASP A 7 -11.21 7.04 4.71
N ALA A 8 -12.15 7.59 5.50
CA ALA A 8 -12.66 6.98 6.73
C ALA A 8 -13.96 6.17 6.52
N ALA A 9 -14.44 5.99 5.28
CA ALA A 9 -15.67 5.24 5.02
C ALA A 9 -15.59 3.79 5.57
N PRO A 10 -16.72 3.18 6.00
CA PRO A 10 -16.74 1.81 6.51
C PRO A 10 -16.16 0.77 5.54
N ALA A 11 -16.23 1.00 4.23
CA ALA A 11 -15.57 0.17 3.23
C ALA A 11 -14.04 0.20 3.37
N ALA A 12 -13.45 1.40 3.47
CA ALA A 12 -12.01 1.58 3.65
C ALA A 12 -11.50 0.89 4.93
N ALA A 13 -12.25 1.00 6.04
CA ALA A 13 -11.91 0.32 7.29
C ALA A 13 -11.95 -1.21 7.16
N ARG A 14 -12.97 -1.76 6.49
CA ARG A 14 -13.08 -3.22 6.23
C ARG A 14 -11.95 -3.71 5.34
N ASP A 15 -11.59 -2.97 4.31
CA ASP A 15 -10.51 -3.37 3.40
C ASP A 15 -9.15 -3.36 4.09
N ARG A 16 -8.88 -2.35 4.93
CA ARG A 16 -7.68 -2.35 5.79
C ARG A 16 -7.65 -3.55 6.74
N ALA A 17 -8.78 -3.89 7.37
CA ALA A 17 -8.87 -5.04 8.28
C ALA A 17 -8.61 -6.37 7.55
N ARG A 18 -9.17 -6.53 6.35
CA ARG A 18 -8.91 -7.71 5.48
C ARG A 18 -7.44 -7.80 5.08
N GLN A 19 -6.84 -6.69 4.65
CA GLN A 19 -5.43 -6.65 4.27
C GLN A 19 -4.52 -6.98 5.46
N ALA A 20 -4.84 -6.49 6.66
CA ALA A 20 -4.11 -6.81 7.88
C ALA A 20 -4.21 -8.31 8.23
N LEU A 21 -5.40 -8.91 8.09
CA LEU A 21 -5.59 -10.34 8.31
C LEU A 21 -4.79 -11.19 7.30
N LEU A 22 -4.88 -10.87 6.01
CA LEU A 22 -4.10 -11.56 4.98
C LEU A 22 -2.61 -11.45 5.24
N THR A 23 -2.13 -10.26 5.60
CA THR A 23 -0.72 -10.04 5.95
C THR A 23 -0.29 -10.93 7.12
N ARG A 24 -1.08 -11.00 8.19
CA ARG A 24 -0.77 -11.84 9.36
C ARG A 24 -0.69 -13.34 9.00
N LEU A 25 -1.62 -13.84 8.19
CA LEU A 25 -1.63 -15.22 7.74
C LEU A 25 -0.44 -15.54 6.83
N MET A 26 -0.14 -14.64 5.88
CA MET A 26 1.00 -14.73 4.99
C MET A 26 2.32 -14.73 5.77
N VAL A 27 2.53 -13.79 6.69
CA VAL A 27 3.73 -13.70 7.53
C VAL A 27 3.92 -14.97 8.37
N ARG A 28 2.84 -15.51 8.96
CA ARG A 28 2.90 -16.79 9.68
C ARG A 28 3.40 -17.92 8.79
N ASP A 29 2.91 -18.01 7.56
CA ASP A 29 3.28 -19.08 6.64
C ASP A 29 4.70 -18.87 6.06
N LEU A 30 5.10 -17.61 5.80
CA LEU A 30 6.46 -17.22 5.40
C LEU A 30 7.47 -17.60 6.49
N ASN A 31 7.16 -17.36 7.76
CA ASN A 31 7.99 -17.77 8.90
C ASN A 31 8.23 -19.27 8.97
N ARG A 32 7.25 -20.09 8.56
CA ARG A 32 7.43 -21.54 8.47
C ARG A 32 8.39 -21.95 7.35
N LEU A 33 8.56 -21.13 6.32
CA LEU A 33 9.48 -21.39 5.22
C LEU A 33 10.93 -21.13 5.59
N GLN A 34 11.23 -20.39 6.67
CA GLN A 34 12.61 -20.15 7.12
C GLN A 34 13.41 -21.45 7.30
N ARG A 35 12.76 -22.55 7.69
CA ARG A 35 13.35 -23.90 7.80
C ARG A 35 13.98 -24.43 6.51
N LEU A 36 13.63 -23.86 5.35
CA LEU A 36 14.21 -24.22 4.06
C LEU A 36 15.62 -23.67 3.90
N ILE A 37 16.01 -22.64 4.66
CA ILE A 37 17.33 -22.03 4.60
C ILE A 37 18.30 -22.90 5.40
N VAL A 38 19.27 -23.50 4.72
CA VAL A 38 20.26 -24.40 5.31
C VAL A 38 21.64 -23.77 5.18
N PRO A 39 22.30 -23.36 6.29
CA PRO A 39 23.56 -22.62 6.22
C PRO A 39 24.67 -23.33 5.44
N SER A 40 24.79 -24.66 5.59
CA SER A 40 25.80 -25.46 4.89
C SER A 40 25.56 -25.61 3.39
N ARG A 41 24.37 -25.24 2.89
CA ARG A 41 23.96 -25.29 1.48
C ARG A 41 23.23 -24.01 1.10
N LEU A 42 23.75 -22.87 1.56
CA LEU A 42 23.04 -21.58 1.57
C LEU A 42 22.50 -21.21 0.19
N GLU A 43 23.32 -21.24 -0.85
CA GLU A 43 22.93 -20.86 -2.21
C GLU A 43 21.75 -21.69 -2.76
N ALA A 44 21.87 -23.02 -2.76
CA ALA A 44 20.81 -23.91 -3.24
C ALA A 44 19.54 -23.81 -2.37
N SER A 45 19.70 -23.74 -1.05
CA SER A 45 18.59 -23.66 -0.11
C SER A 45 17.83 -22.33 -0.18
N LEU A 46 18.53 -21.22 -0.47
CA LEU A 46 17.92 -19.92 -0.72
C LEU A 46 17.16 -19.89 -2.04
N GLY A 47 17.64 -20.57 -3.08
CA GLY A 47 16.88 -20.74 -4.32
C GLY A 47 15.52 -21.40 -4.06
N LEU A 48 15.50 -22.48 -3.29
CA LEU A 48 14.27 -23.18 -2.90
C LEU A 48 13.38 -22.31 -2.01
N TRP A 49 13.96 -21.60 -1.04
CA TRP A 49 13.21 -20.67 -0.19
C TRP A 49 12.58 -19.54 -1.00
N ARG A 50 13.31 -18.91 -1.94
CA ARG A 50 12.78 -17.83 -2.80
C ARG A 50 11.61 -18.31 -3.65
N ALA A 51 11.74 -19.49 -4.28
CA ALA A 51 10.66 -20.07 -5.06
C ALA A 51 9.40 -20.36 -4.20
N ALA A 52 9.60 -20.89 -2.98
CA ALA A 52 8.49 -21.14 -2.06
C ALA A 52 7.81 -19.84 -1.58
N VAL A 53 8.60 -18.78 -1.31
CA VAL A 53 8.06 -17.46 -0.94
C VAL A 53 7.34 -16.79 -2.11
N ALA A 54 7.85 -16.92 -3.34
CA ALA A 54 7.16 -16.42 -4.54
C ALA A 54 5.79 -17.07 -4.72
N ALA A 55 5.69 -18.39 -4.60
CA ALA A 55 4.40 -19.11 -4.65
C ALA A 55 3.45 -18.71 -3.50
N LEU A 56 4.01 -18.38 -2.32
CA LEU A 56 3.23 -17.85 -1.20
C LEU A 56 2.66 -16.46 -1.53
N ILE A 57 3.49 -15.57 -2.08
CA ILE A 57 3.10 -14.21 -2.50
C ILE A 57 1.99 -14.28 -3.55
N ASP A 58 2.12 -15.16 -4.54
CA ASP A 58 1.10 -15.38 -5.57
C ASP A 58 -0.25 -15.79 -4.95
N ARG A 59 -0.27 -16.86 -4.15
CA ARG A 59 -1.49 -17.33 -3.47
C ARG A 59 -2.18 -16.24 -2.65
N TYR A 60 -1.44 -15.53 -1.80
CA TYR A 60 -2.02 -14.48 -0.96
C TYR A 60 -2.37 -13.22 -1.75
N GLY A 61 -1.62 -12.93 -2.82
CA GLY A 61 -1.87 -11.86 -3.77
C GLY A 61 -3.17 -12.06 -4.55
N ALA A 62 -3.41 -13.27 -5.05
CA ALA A 62 -4.67 -13.65 -5.69
C ALA A 62 -5.86 -13.48 -4.75
N ALA A 63 -5.75 -13.93 -3.50
CA ALA A 63 -6.79 -13.71 -2.49
C ALA A 63 -7.04 -12.21 -2.21
N ALA A 64 -5.97 -11.41 -2.13
CA ALA A 64 -6.07 -9.97 -1.94
C ALA A 64 -6.74 -9.26 -3.13
N ALA A 65 -6.42 -9.66 -4.36
CA ALA A 65 -7.00 -9.13 -5.59
C ALA A 65 -8.50 -9.47 -5.69
N THR A 66 -8.90 -10.72 -5.40
CA THR A 66 -10.31 -11.12 -5.39
C THR A 66 -11.13 -10.33 -4.35
N LEU A 67 -10.61 -10.18 -3.12
CA LEU A 67 -11.31 -9.38 -2.10
C LEU A 67 -11.43 -7.90 -2.49
N ALA A 68 -10.45 -7.37 -3.23
CA ALA A 68 -10.48 -6.02 -3.75
C ALA A 68 -11.54 -5.86 -4.86
N ALA A 69 -11.62 -6.80 -5.79
CA ALA A 69 -12.67 -6.85 -6.81
C ALA A 69 -14.07 -6.84 -6.18
N ASP A 70 -14.34 -7.74 -5.24
CA ASP A 70 -15.60 -7.81 -4.49
C ASP A 70 -15.89 -6.50 -3.73
N SER A 71 -14.86 -5.85 -3.20
CA SER A 71 -15.02 -4.57 -2.50
C SER A 71 -15.39 -3.45 -3.48
N TYR A 72 -14.74 -3.40 -4.64
CA TYR A 72 -15.00 -2.41 -5.67
C TYR A 72 -16.46 -2.49 -6.13
N GLU A 73 -16.93 -3.67 -6.52
CA GLU A 73 -18.31 -3.88 -6.99
C GLU A 73 -19.33 -3.53 -5.91
N ARG A 74 -19.04 -3.90 -4.66
CA ARG A 74 -19.90 -3.53 -3.53
C ARG A 74 -19.95 -2.02 -3.33
N GLN A 75 -18.81 -1.33 -3.41
CA GLN A 75 -18.77 0.13 -3.27
C GLN A 75 -19.51 0.82 -4.42
N ARG A 76 -19.38 0.29 -5.64
CA ARG A 76 -20.12 0.75 -6.81
C ARG A 76 -21.63 0.59 -6.66
N LEU A 77 -22.08 -0.56 -6.15
CA LEU A 77 -23.49 -0.83 -5.85
C LEU A 77 -24.03 0.13 -4.78
N MET A 78 -23.27 0.35 -3.70
CA MET A 78 -23.67 1.28 -2.63
C MET A 78 -23.68 2.74 -3.09
N ALA A 79 -22.94 3.08 -4.15
CA ALA A 79 -22.96 4.38 -4.79
C ALA A 79 -24.10 4.55 -5.81
N ASP A 80 -24.97 3.54 -5.97
CA ASP A 80 -26.13 3.53 -6.88
C ASP A 80 -25.76 3.86 -8.34
N VAL A 81 -24.59 3.37 -8.77
CA VAL A 81 -24.12 3.57 -10.15
C VAL A 81 -24.87 2.64 -11.10
N ALA A 82 -25.56 3.21 -12.07
CA ALA A 82 -26.32 2.46 -13.07
C ALA A 82 -25.44 1.47 -13.88
N GLY A 83 -26.07 0.39 -14.34
CA GLY A 83 -25.44 -0.67 -15.15
C GLY A 83 -24.59 -1.64 -14.34
N SER A 84 -24.16 -2.72 -14.97
CA SER A 84 -23.24 -3.71 -14.39
C SER A 84 -21.78 -3.36 -14.67
N PHE A 85 -20.90 -3.76 -13.76
CA PHE A 85 -19.45 -3.71 -13.96
C PHE A 85 -18.82 -4.97 -13.35
N ASP A 86 -17.82 -5.51 -14.04
CA ASP A 86 -17.05 -6.70 -13.64
C ASP A 86 -15.63 -6.28 -13.23
N ALA A 87 -15.40 -6.27 -11.91
CA ALA A 87 -14.10 -5.92 -11.34
C ALA A 87 -13.16 -7.11 -11.45
N ARG A 88 -12.36 -7.13 -12.53
CA ARG A 88 -11.35 -8.17 -12.70
C ARG A 88 -10.17 -8.00 -11.73
N PRO A 89 -9.78 -9.06 -11.00
CA PRO A 89 -8.50 -9.10 -10.28
C PRO A 89 -7.35 -8.69 -11.20
N ALA A 90 -6.41 -7.89 -10.69
CA ALA A 90 -5.21 -7.50 -11.42
C ALA A 90 -4.37 -8.75 -11.81
N PRO A 91 -3.43 -8.65 -12.76
CA PRO A 91 -2.46 -9.72 -13.04
C PRO A 91 -1.36 -9.79 -11.97
N ASP A 92 -0.67 -10.92 -11.86
CA ASP A 92 0.44 -11.11 -10.94
C ASP A 92 1.58 -10.11 -11.14
N ALA A 93 2.35 -9.90 -10.07
CA ALA A 93 3.59 -9.15 -10.21
C ALA A 93 4.53 -9.95 -11.14
N PRO A 94 5.28 -9.29 -12.04
CA PRO A 94 6.25 -9.97 -12.89
C PRO A 94 7.22 -10.81 -12.06
N ASP A 95 7.48 -12.04 -12.50
CA ASP A 95 8.34 -12.99 -11.78
C ASP A 95 9.73 -12.39 -11.46
N GLU A 96 10.31 -11.66 -12.42
CA GLU A 96 11.59 -10.96 -12.27
C GLU A 96 11.55 -9.95 -11.12
N GLN A 97 10.47 -9.16 -11.00
CA GLN A 97 10.31 -8.20 -9.91
C GLN A 97 10.26 -8.90 -8.54
N VAL A 98 9.55 -10.03 -8.45
CA VAL A 98 9.46 -10.81 -7.21
C VAL A 98 10.81 -11.41 -6.87
N GLU A 99 11.50 -12.01 -7.85
CA GLU A 99 12.80 -12.62 -7.66
C GLU A 99 13.86 -11.61 -7.20
N GLU A 100 13.95 -10.45 -7.86
CA GLU A 100 14.87 -9.38 -7.50
C GLU A 100 14.61 -8.85 -6.09
N SER A 101 13.34 -8.66 -5.72
CA SER A 101 12.98 -8.19 -4.38
C SER A 101 13.39 -9.20 -3.30
N LEU A 102 13.20 -10.50 -3.55
CA LEU A 102 13.60 -11.55 -2.61
C LEU A 102 15.12 -11.76 -2.57
N ARG A 103 15.81 -11.56 -3.71
CA ARG A 103 17.28 -11.55 -3.78
C ARG A 103 17.85 -10.41 -2.94
N TRP A 104 17.29 -9.20 -3.08
CA TRP A 104 17.65 -8.06 -2.24
C TRP A 104 17.42 -8.33 -0.75
N ALA A 105 16.26 -8.91 -0.39
CA ALA A 105 15.93 -9.19 1.01
C ALA A 105 16.96 -10.14 1.67
N THR A 106 17.57 -11.04 0.89
CA THR A 106 18.52 -12.05 1.36
C THR A 106 19.99 -11.74 1.09
N ALA A 107 20.31 -10.56 0.54
CA ALA A 107 21.64 -10.23 0.07
C ALA A 107 22.75 -10.33 1.14
N ASN A 108 22.44 -9.99 2.40
CA ASN A 108 23.43 -9.97 3.50
C ASN A 108 23.55 -11.31 4.24
N LEU A 109 23.00 -12.41 3.71
CA LEU A 109 23.18 -13.74 4.30
C LEU A 109 24.56 -14.33 4.05
N TRP A 110 25.27 -13.83 3.03
CA TRP A 110 26.68 -14.14 2.84
C TRP A 110 27.52 -13.24 3.74
N PRO A 111 28.46 -13.81 4.52
CA PRO A 111 29.36 -12.99 5.32
C PRO A 111 30.27 -12.18 4.39
N THR A 112 30.42 -10.90 4.70
CA THR A 112 31.51 -10.06 4.17
C THR A 112 32.61 -9.97 5.23
N GLU A 113 33.83 -9.56 4.86
CA GLU A 113 34.93 -9.37 5.82
C GLU A 113 34.59 -8.32 6.92
N GLU A 114 33.64 -7.43 6.63
CA GLU A 114 33.20 -6.33 7.48
C GLU A 114 31.99 -6.70 8.37
N GLU A 115 31.12 -7.63 7.94
CA GLU A 115 29.92 -8.05 8.67
C GLU A 115 30.19 -9.20 9.64
N GLN A 116 30.59 -8.86 10.86
CA GLN A 116 30.89 -9.82 11.95
C GLN A 116 29.65 -10.38 12.65
N GLU A 117 28.44 -9.97 12.23
CA GLU A 117 27.20 -10.39 12.89
C GLU A 117 26.94 -11.90 12.74
N PRO A 118 26.55 -12.59 13.83
CA PRO A 118 26.15 -13.99 13.80
C PRO A 118 25.10 -14.29 12.71
N PHE A 119 25.14 -15.50 12.15
CA PHE A 119 24.27 -15.88 11.03
C PHE A 119 22.79 -15.78 11.39
N ASP A 120 22.40 -16.10 12.62
CA ASP A 120 21.04 -16.00 13.13
C ASP A 120 20.53 -14.55 13.17
N VAL A 121 21.39 -13.59 13.53
CA VAL A 121 21.06 -12.15 13.49
C VAL A 121 20.82 -11.70 12.04
N ARG A 122 21.72 -12.07 11.12
CA ARG A 122 21.58 -11.75 9.69
C ARG A 122 20.36 -12.45 9.07
N LEU A 123 20.06 -13.67 9.50
CA LEU A 123 18.86 -14.41 9.09
C LEU A 123 17.58 -13.75 9.57
N ALA A 124 17.53 -13.27 10.82
CA ALA A 124 16.40 -12.52 11.33
C ALA A 124 16.17 -11.22 10.55
N ALA A 125 17.24 -10.49 10.20
CA ALA A 125 17.15 -9.29 9.39
C ALA A 125 16.66 -9.58 7.95
N ALA A 126 17.17 -10.64 7.32
CA ALA A 126 16.72 -11.08 6.00
C ALA A 126 15.24 -11.49 6.01
N GLN A 127 14.82 -12.17 7.08
CA GLN A 127 13.43 -12.56 7.28
C GLN A 127 12.50 -11.34 7.41
N ALA A 128 12.88 -10.34 8.20
CA ALA A 128 12.10 -9.11 8.35
C ALA A 128 11.97 -8.33 7.01
N ARG A 129 13.04 -8.30 6.20
CA ARG A 129 12.99 -7.71 4.85
C ARG A 129 12.06 -8.48 3.93
N ALA A 130 12.15 -9.82 3.96
CA ALA A 130 11.30 -10.70 3.15
C ALA A 130 9.81 -10.55 3.52
N GLU A 131 9.49 -10.41 4.80
CA GLU A 131 8.13 -10.12 5.27
C GLU A 131 7.62 -8.79 4.72
N GLY A 132 8.44 -7.74 4.73
CA GLY A 132 8.11 -6.44 4.16
C GLY A 132 7.85 -6.49 2.65
N VAL A 133 8.73 -7.17 1.90
CA VAL A 133 8.59 -7.40 0.45
C VAL A 133 7.31 -8.17 0.14
N ALA A 134 7.07 -9.30 0.83
CA ALA A 134 5.89 -10.12 0.61
C ALA A 134 4.60 -9.35 0.95
N GLN A 135 4.61 -8.61 2.06
CA GLN A 135 3.48 -7.78 2.47
C GLN A 135 3.14 -6.74 1.41
N LYS A 136 4.17 -6.06 0.89
CA LYS A 136 4.01 -5.04 -0.15
C LYS A 136 3.43 -5.66 -1.42
N LEU A 137 4.03 -6.74 -1.93
CA LEU A 137 3.61 -7.38 -3.17
C LEU A 137 2.17 -7.90 -3.08
N VAL A 138 1.80 -8.56 -1.99
CA VAL A 138 0.41 -9.00 -1.77
C VAL A 138 -0.56 -7.83 -1.72
N ALA A 139 -0.22 -6.77 -1.00
CA ALA A 139 -1.09 -5.60 -0.89
C ALA A 139 -1.17 -4.80 -2.20
N ASP A 140 -0.10 -4.77 -3.00
CA ASP A 140 -0.09 -4.14 -4.32
C ASP A 140 -1.08 -4.81 -5.27
N ARG A 141 -1.32 -6.13 -5.17
CA ARG A 141 -2.33 -6.85 -5.98
C ARG A 141 -3.75 -6.33 -5.73
N ALA A 142 -4.09 -6.08 -4.46
CA ALA A 142 -5.38 -5.46 -4.09
C ALA A 142 -5.48 -4.01 -4.59
N ARG A 143 -4.41 -3.23 -4.43
CA ARG A 143 -4.36 -1.83 -4.87
C ARG A 143 -4.46 -1.69 -6.39
N ALA A 144 -3.73 -2.50 -7.13
CA ALA A 144 -3.80 -2.57 -8.58
C ALA A 144 -5.23 -2.91 -9.03
N THR A 145 -5.86 -3.90 -8.40
CA THR A 145 -7.25 -4.28 -8.71
C THR A 145 -8.22 -3.12 -8.53
N MET A 146 -8.15 -2.39 -7.42
CA MET A 146 -9.02 -1.22 -7.17
C MET A 146 -8.76 -0.10 -8.17
N ARG A 147 -7.48 0.21 -8.46
CA ARG A 147 -7.08 1.26 -9.39
C ARG A 147 -7.51 0.94 -10.81
N GLU A 148 -7.17 -0.24 -11.32
CA GLU A 148 -7.51 -0.66 -12.68
C GLU A 148 -9.03 -0.81 -12.87
N SER A 149 -9.75 -1.21 -11.82
CA SER A 149 -11.21 -1.19 -11.83
C SER A 149 -11.74 0.24 -11.91
N ALA A 150 -11.20 1.15 -11.08
CA ALA A 150 -11.51 2.57 -11.15
C ALA A 150 -11.24 3.12 -12.55
N ASP A 151 -10.10 2.81 -13.16
CA ASP A 151 -9.71 3.27 -14.50
C ASP A 151 -10.66 2.77 -15.59
N ARG A 152 -11.04 1.48 -15.56
CA ARG A 152 -11.94 0.85 -16.56
C ARG A 152 -13.41 1.22 -16.40
N ASP A 153 -13.88 1.49 -15.19
CA ASP A 153 -15.28 1.81 -14.94
C ASP A 153 -15.62 3.24 -15.39
N ARG A 154 -16.61 3.38 -16.29
CA ARG A 154 -17.15 4.67 -16.72
C ARG A 154 -17.96 5.38 -15.63
N GLY A 155 -18.41 4.62 -14.63
CA GLY A 155 -19.08 5.09 -13.43
C GLY A 155 -18.13 5.69 -12.39
N ALA A 156 -16.85 5.31 -12.39
CA ALA A 156 -15.83 5.88 -11.52
C ALA A 156 -15.25 7.17 -12.11
N VAL A 157 -15.11 8.19 -11.27
CA VAL A 157 -14.59 9.52 -11.66
C VAL A 157 -13.27 9.85 -11.00
N ALA A 158 -12.95 9.19 -9.87
CA ALA A 158 -11.70 9.36 -9.16
C ALA A 158 -11.40 8.14 -8.27
N TYR A 159 -10.24 8.15 -7.62
CA TYR A 159 -9.95 7.33 -6.46
C TYR A 159 -9.11 8.11 -5.46
N ALA A 160 -9.20 7.76 -4.18
CA ALA A 160 -8.39 8.34 -3.11
C ALA A 160 -7.62 7.25 -2.37
N ARG A 161 -6.50 7.62 -1.73
CA ARG A 161 -5.76 6.73 -0.83
C ARG A 161 -6.31 6.86 0.59
N ALA A 162 -6.48 5.72 1.25
CA ALA A 162 -6.95 5.67 2.63
C ALA A 162 -5.88 5.04 3.54
N ALA A 163 -5.15 5.89 4.26
CA ALA A 163 -4.13 5.48 5.20
C ALA A 163 -4.71 5.11 6.56
N ALA A 164 -4.07 4.15 7.24
CA ALA A 164 -4.33 3.92 8.66
C ALA A 164 -3.82 5.11 9.49
N LEU A 165 -4.41 5.33 10.67
CA LEU A 165 -4.00 6.41 11.57
C LEU A 165 -2.50 6.35 11.92
N GLY A 166 -2.00 5.16 12.25
CA GLY A 166 -0.57 4.91 12.52
C GLY A 166 0.28 4.68 11.27
N ALA A 167 -0.12 5.12 10.07
CA ALA A 167 0.68 4.95 8.87
C ALA A 167 1.95 5.82 8.87
N CYS A 168 2.93 5.48 8.02
CA CYS A 168 4.13 6.29 7.90
C CYS A 168 3.85 7.66 7.27
N SER A 169 4.79 8.59 7.43
CA SER A 169 4.75 9.95 6.84
C SER A 169 4.43 9.98 5.35
N PHE A 170 4.98 9.07 4.53
CA PHE A 170 4.67 9.03 3.10
C PHE A 170 3.22 8.60 2.85
N CYS A 171 2.75 7.54 3.49
CA CYS A 171 1.39 7.05 3.34
C CYS A 171 0.36 8.10 3.83
N LYS A 172 0.65 8.85 4.92
CA LYS A 172 -0.15 9.99 5.40
C LYS A 172 -0.18 11.15 4.41
N LEU A 173 0.98 11.52 3.85
CA LEU A 173 1.09 12.56 2.82
C LEU A 173 0.24 12.21 1.60
N MET A 174 0.29 10.95 1.17
CA MET A 174 -0.46 10.52 -0.01
C MET A 174 -1.97 10.48 0.25
N ALA A 175 -2.41 10.12 1.45
CA ALA A 175 -3.83 10.15 1.83
C ALA A 175 -4.36 11.58 1.99
N SER A 176 -3.54 12.50 2.52
CA SER A 176 -3.93 13.89 2.75
C SER A 176 -4.10 14.71 1.47
N ARG A 177 -3.66 14.19 0.31
CA ARG A 177 -3.83 14.82 -1.00
C ARG A 177 -5.26 14.76 -1.53
N GLY A 178 -6.09 13.86 -1.01
CA GLY A 178 -7.47 13.67 -1.48
C GLY A 178 -7.58 12.78 -2.72
N ALA A 179 -8.66 12.96 -3.48
CA ALA A 179 -8.97 12.12 -4.63
C ALA A 179 -8.23 12.56 -5.91
N VAL A 180 -7.76 11.57 -6.67
CA VAL A 180 -7.17 11.70 -8.00
C VAL A 180 -8.27 11.47 -9.03
N TYR A 181 -8.67 12.53 -9.73
CA TYR A 181 -9.76 12.51 -10.70
C TYR A 181 -9.27 12.17 -12.10
N LYS A 182 -10.10 11.46 -12.87
CA LYS A 182 -9.83 11.12 -14.27
C LYS A 182 -9.85 12.34 -15.20
N ASP A 183 -10.75 13.27 -14.92
CA ASP A 183 -10.96 14.48 -15.72
C ASP A 183 -10.86 15.71 -14.81
N ALA A 184 -10.06 16.71 -15.20
CA ALA A 184 -9.89 17.96 -14.45
C ALA A 184 -11.22 18.71 -14.25
N ASP A 185 -12.11 18.70 -15.26
CA ASP A 185 -13.41 19.38 -15.22
C ASP A 185 -14.36 18.81 -14.15
N ARG A 186 -14.22 17.53 -13.80
CA ARG A 186 -15.07 16.87 -12.80
C ARG A 186 -14.58 16.99 -11.38
N ALA A 187 -13.36 17.45 -11.21
CA ALA A 187 -12.78 17.64 -9.89
C ALA A 187 -13.27 18.94 -9.22
N GLY A 188 -14.08 19.77 -9.92
CA GLY A 188 -14.51 21.07 -9.42
C GLY A 188 -13.31 21.99 -9.16
N ARG A 189 -13.51 23.17 -8.56
CA ARG A 189 -12.39 24.05 -8.13
C ARG A 189 -11.48 23.40 -7.05
N ASP A 190 -11.75 22.15 -6.67
CA ASP A 190 -10.97 21.33 -5.74
C ASP A 190 -10.01 20.37 -6.49
N ALA A 191 -10.02 20.37 -7.84
CA ALA A 191 -8.96 19.78 -8.64
C ALA A 191 -7.66 20.56 -8.43
N ASN A 192 -6.73 20.00 -7.68
CA ASN A 192 -5.37 20.54 -7.75
C ASN A 192 -4.76 20.02 -9.06
N GLU A 193 -4.39 20.92 -9.97
CA GLU A 193 -3.61 20.60 -11.18
C GLU A 193 -2.35 19.76 -10.85
N ARG A 194 -1.89 19.82 -9.59
CA ARG A 194 -0.87 18.98 -8.96
C ARG A 194 -1.16 17.46 -8.96
N PHE A 195 -2.34 16.99 -9.38
CA PHE A 195 -2.77 15.60 -9.28
C PHE A 195 -2.99 14.90 -10.62
N SER A 196 -2.43 15.45 -11.71
CA SER A 196 -2.25 14.74 -12.98
C SER A 196 -0.83 14.17 -13.05
N GLY A 197 -0.67 12.87 -13.35
CA GLY A 197 0.62 12.20 -13.56
C GLY A 197 0.80 10.84 -12.86
N ASP A 198 1.56 9.94 -13.50
CA ASP A 198 1.59 8.50 -13.21
C ASP A 198 2.64 8.09 -12.13
N ASP A 199 3.79 8.78 -12.06
CA ASP A 199 5.00 8.19 -11.45
C ASP A 199 5.14 8.31 -9.91
N SER A 200 4.40 9.22 -9.27
CA SER A 200 4.40 9.39 -7.79
C SER A 200 3.09 9.01 -7.12
N VAL A 201 2.03 8.77 -7.90
CA VAL A 201 0.68 8.47 -7.42
C VAL A 201 0.49 6.98 -7.11
N VAL A 202 1.41 6.11 -7.55
CA VAL A 202 1.25 4.64 -7.47
C VAL A 202 2.29 3.95 -6.56
N LYS A 203 3.31 4.65 -6.07
CA LYS A 203 4.32 4.00 -5.21
C LYS A 203 3.77 3.72 -3.79
N PHE A 204 4.07 2.53 -3.28
CA PHE A 204 3.83 2.08 -1.91
C PHE A 204 5.14 1.52 -1.37
N HIS A 205 5.36 1.65 -0.06
CA HIS A 205 6.55 1.12 0.60
C HIS A 205 6.22 -0.20 1.32
N ASP A 206 7.27 -0.93 1.68
CA ASP A 206 7.18 -2.14 2.50
C ASP A 206 6.55 -1.83 3.86
N ASN A 207 5.70 -2.74 4.34
CA ASN A 207 4.95 -2.58 5.58
C ASN A 207 3.87 -1.47 5.55
N CYS A 208 3.42 -1.00 4.38
CA CYS A 208 2.26 -0.08 4.30
C CYS A 208 0.92 -0.83 4.22
N HIS A 209 -0.03 -0.41 5.05
CA HIS A 209 -1.41 -0.92 5.09
C HIS A 209 -2.43 0.05 4.47
N CYS A 210 -2.01 0.91 3.53
CA CYS A 210 -2.92 1.77 2.79
C CYS A 210 -3.76 0.98 1.79
N THR A 211 -5.01 1.41 1.64
CA THR A 211 -5.97 0.93 0.64
C THR A 211 -6.36 2.07 -0.31
N ILE A 212 -7.16 1.74 -1.33
CA ILE A 212 -7.72 2.68 -2.30
C ILE A 212 -9.24 2.73 -2.12
N VAL A 213 -9.80 3.93 -2.23
CA VAL A 213 -11.24 4.19 -2.17
C VAL A 213 -11.69 4.76 -3.52
N PRO A 214 -12.50 4.04 -4.33
CA PRO A 214 -13.06 4.59 -5.54
C PRO A 214 -14.08 5.69 -5.23
N VAL A 215 -14.16 6.67 -6.12
CA VAL A 215 -15.15 7.74 -6.10
C VAL A 215 -15.98 7.62 -7.37
N PHE A 216 -17.27 7.40 -7.20
CA PHE A 216 -18.18 7.21 -8.31
C PHE A 216 -18.91 8.50 -8.69
N ARG A 217 -19.45 8.55 -9.91
CA ARG A 217 -20.31 9.64 -10.36
C ARG A 217 -21.47 9.81 -9.40
N GLY A 218 -21.75 11.06 -9.03
CA GLY A 218 -22.78 11.36 -8.03
C GLY A 218 -22.24 11.32 -6.59
N GLN A 219 -20.97 10.96 -6.38
CA GLN A 219 -20.29 11.12 -5.10
C GLN A 219 -19.37 12.35 -5.09
N ARG A 220 -19.21 12.96 -3.92
CA ARG A 220 -18.16 13.92 -3.60
C ARG A 220 -17.19 13.28 -2.61
N PHE A 221 -15.89 13.33 -2.91
CA PHE A 221 -14.88 12.91 -1.94
C PHE A 221 -14.60 14.00 -0.91
N GLU A 222 -14.56 13.63 0.36
CA GLU A 222 -14.17 14.51 1.47
C GLU A 222 -13.10 13.83 2.32
N LEU A 223 -12.05 14.59 2.64
CA LEU A 223 -11.03 14.14 3.58
C LEU A 223 -11.67 13.88 4.94
N SER A 224 -11.32 12.75 5.55
CA SER A 224 -11.57 12.49 6.96
C SER A 224 -10.92 13.57 7.84
N SER A 225 -11.34 13.68 9.10
CA SER A 225 -10.75 14.62 10.05
C SER A 225 -9.24 14.43 10.22
N HIS A 226 -8.76 13.20 10.25
CA HIS A 226 -7.33 12.91 10.36
C HIS A 226 -6.56 13.25 9.08
N ALA A 227 -7.12 12.98 7.90
CA ALA A 227 -6.45 13.30 6.64
C ALA A 227 -6.46 14.81 6.35
N ALA A 228 -7.50 15.52 6.79
CA ALA A 228 -7.56 16.98 6.78
C ALA A 228 -6.48 17.58 7.70
N GLU A 229 -6.28 17.00 8.88
CA GLU A 229 -5.22 17.41 9.81
C GLU A 229 -3.82 17.16 9.24
N TRP A 230 -3.59 15.99 8.63
CA TRP A 230 -2.33 15.72 7.92
C TRP A 230 -2.10 16.70 6.77
N ASN A 231 -3.15 17.09 6.04
CA ASN A 231 -3.03 18.11 4.99
C ASN A 231 -2.65 19.47 5.59
N ARG A 232 -3.29 19.88 6.70
CA ARG A 232 -2.93 21.12 7.42
C ARG A 232 -1.45 21.13 7.80
N LEU A 233 -0.97 20.07 8.44
CA LEU A 233 0.44 19.91 8.83
C LEU A 233 1.37 19.96 7.60
N TYR A 234 0.99 19.35 6.48
CA TYR A 234 1.78 19.43 5.26
C TYR A 234 1.84 20.86 4.71
N GLN A 235 0.72 21.57 4.63
CA GLN A 235 0.67 22.94 4.11
C GLN A 235 1.50 23.90 4.97
N GLU A 236 1.41 23.75 6.29
CA GLU A 236 2.05 24.64 7.25
C GLU A 236 3.58 24.43 7.31
N TYR A 237 4.04 23.17 7.33
CA TYR A 237 5.44 22.86 7.65
C TYR A 237 6.29 22.40 6.44
N ALA A 238 5.67 21.92 5.36
CA ALA A 238 6.38 21.22 4.30
C ALA A 238 6.17 21.81 2.88
N ALA A 239 4.99 22.32 2.56
CA ALA A 239 4.61 22.68 1.19
C ALA A 239 5.54 23.74 0.55
N GLY A 240 6.04 24.70 1.33
CA GLY A 240 6.95 25.76 0.87
C GLY A 240 8.42 25.35 0.68
N HIS A 241 8.76 24.06 0.83
CA HIS A 241 10.14 23.59 0.88
C HIS A 241 10.44 22.50 -0.17
N PRO A 242 10.53 22.84 -1.48
CA PRO A 242 10.78 21.87 -2.54
C PRO A 242 12.07 21.07 -2.29
N GLY A 243 12.00 19.75 -2.45
CA GLY A 243 13.11 18.83 -2.20
C GLY A 243 13.26 18.38 -0.73
N ASP A 244 12.59 19.07 0.21
CA ASP A 244 12.67 18.78 1.64
C ASP A 244 11.30 18.44 2.26
N GLN A 245 10.24 18.41 1.44
CA GLN A 245 8.86 18.30 1.91
C GLN A 245 8.64 17.07 2.80
N LEU A 246 9.10 15.88 2.37
CA LEU A 246 8.83 14.64 3.12
C LEU A 246 9.57 14.60 4.46
N ARG A 247 10.81 15.12 4.53
CA ARG A 247 11.58 15.18 5.78
C ARG A 247 10.90 16.13 6.77
N ARG A 248 10.50 17.32 6.31
CA ARG A 248 9.78 18.31 7.14
C ARG A 248 8.42 17.80 7.58
N PHE A 249 7.67 17.17 6.68
CA PHE A 249 6.38 16.60 7.01
C PHE A 249 6.50 15.47 8.04
N ARG A 250 7.52 14.62 7.92
CA ARG A 250 7.81 13.59 8.92
C ARG A 250 8.09 14.18 10.29
N ARG A 251 8.86 15.28 10.36
CA ARG A 251 9.13 16.01 11.60
C ARG A 251 7.85 16.60 12.19
N ALA A 252 7.04 17.29 11.38
CA ALA A 252 5.77 17.86 11.83
C ALA A 252 4.80 16.80 12.35
N LEU A 253 4.72 15.63 11.70
CA LEU A 253 3.93 14.51 12.20
C LEU A 253 4.45 14.00 13.55
N ALA A 254 5.77 13.90 13.75
CA ALA A 254 6.32 13.47 15.03
C ALA A 254 6.00 14.46 16.17
N GLU A 255 5.89 15.76 15.86
CA GLU A 255 5.62 16.81 16.84
C GLU A 255 4.12 17.03 17.10
N HIS A 256 3.24 16.80 16.12
CA HIS A 256 1.85 17.25 16.17
C HIS A 256 0.79 16.17 15.90
N ASP A 257 1.14 15.04 15.30
CA ASP A 257 0.14 14.02 14.95
C ASP A 257 -0.26 13.21 16.19
N SER A 258 -1.57 13.07 16.44
CA SER A 258 -2.08 12.31 17.58
C SER A 258 -1.92 10.79 17.40
N ASN A 259 -1.51 10.33 16.22
CA ASN A 259 -1.34 8.91 15.89
C ASN A 259 0.00 8.65 15.20
N PRO A 260 1.14 8.94 15.86
CA PRO A 260 2.45 8.75 15.25
C PRO A 260 2.65 7.28 14.84
N LEU A 261 3.53 7.06 13.85
CA LEU A 261 3.90 5.71 13.44
C LEU A 261 4.54 5.00 14.65
N PRO A 262 4.13 3.77 15.02
CA PRO A 262 4.76 3.05 16.12
C PRO A 262 6.28 2.93 15.91
N GLY A 263 7.07 3.36 16.90
CA GLY A 263 8.53 3.36 16.84
C GLY A 263 9.17 4.55 16.10
N SER A 264 8.39 5.56 15.66
CA SER A 264 8.94 6.76 15.00
C SER A 264 9.38 7.87 15.95
N THR A 265 9.14 7.73 17.25
CA THR A 265 9.72 8.60 18.30
C THR A 265 11.08 8.03 18.69
N GLN A 266 12.11 8.46 17.96
CA GLN A 266 13.52 8.42 18.36
C GLN A 266 14.16 9.73 17.91
#